data_AF-A0A9D8L275-F1
#
_entry.id   AF-A0A9D8L275-F1
#
_cell.length_a   1.000
_cell.length_b   1.000
_cell.length_c   1.000
_cell.angle_alpha   90.00
_cell.angle_beta   90.00
_cell.angle_gamma   90.00
#
_symmetry.space_group_name_H-M   'P 1'
#
loop_
_entity.id
_entity.type
_entity.pdbx_description
1 polymer ?
#
loop_
_entity_poly.entity_id
_entity_poly.type
_entity_poly.pdbx_seq_one_letter_code
_entity_poly.pdbx_strand_id
1 'polypeptide(L)'
;MLNSEGRPTAPAAASAVEEKTFTGNRGLQIEEPLIFETGREDVTGVDLPEPPKAPSRLGSHARKAAIGLPGLTEPEAMRHYVRLSQKNYAID
;
A
#
# COMPACT_ATOMS: atom_id res chain seq x y z
N MET A 1 61.70 -5.72 -16.04
CA MET A 1 61.09 -5.73 -14.70
C MET A 1 59.66 -6.21 -14.89
N LEU A 2 59.30 -7.34 -14.26
CA LEU A 2 58.02 -8.02 -14.46
C LEU A 2 57.00 -7.46 -13.46
N ASN A 3 55.86 -6.95 -13.92
CA ASN A 3 54.80 -6.45 -13.04
C ASN A 3 54.28 -7.59 -12.15
N SER A 4 54.45 -7.43 -10.83
CA SER A 4 54.14 -8.42 -9.80
C SER A 4 52.71 -8.32 -9.24
N GLU A 5 51.84 -7.52 -9.83
CA GLU A 5 50.48 -7.28 -9.32
C GLU A 5 49.46 -7.83 -10.31
N GLY A 6 48.77 -8.90 -9.90
CA GLY A 6 47.67 -9.48 -10.67
C GLY A 6 46.45 -8.55 -10.72
N ARG A 7 45.56 -8.77 -11.69
CA ARG A 7 44.30 -8.03 -11.84
C ARG A 7 43.53 -8.06 -10.51
N PRO A 8 43.14 -6.89 -9.95
CA PRO A 8 42.41 -6.85 -8.69
C PRO A 8 41.10 -7.64 -8.81
N THR A 9 40.94 -8.64 -7.94
CA THR A 9 39.76 -9.52 -7.86
C THR A 9 38.77 -9.08 -6.78
N ALA A 10 39.12 -8.07 -5.99
CA ALA A 10 38.23 -7.50 -4.99
C ALA A 10 37.29 -6.47 -5.64
N PRO A 11 35.98 -6.49 -5.32
CA PRO A 11 35.07 -5.44 -5.77
C PRO A 11 35.50 -4.09 -5.18
N ALA A 12 35.62 -3.08 -6.03
CA ALA A 12 35.83 -1.70 -5.57
C ALA A 12 34.58 -1.20 -4.84
N ALA A 13 34.77 -0.38 -3.80
CA ALA A 13 33.67 0.24 -3.09
C ALA A 13 32.88 1.16 -4.04
N ALA A 14 31.64 0.78 -4.35
CA ALA A 14 30.74 1.64 -5.08
C ALA A 14 30.20 2.72 -4.13
N SER A 15 30.35 3.98 -4.52
CA SER A 15 29.63 5.08 -3.87
C SER A 15 28.13 4.89 -4.10
N ALA A 16 27.36 4.79 -3.02
CA ALA A 16 25.90 4.73 -3.11
C ALA A 16 25.38 6.08 -3.59
N VAL A 17 25.04 6.17 -4.87
CA VAL A 17 24.29 7.30 -5.41
C VAL A 17 22.81 7.05 -5.08
N GLU A 18 22.16 7.98 -4.38
CA GLU A 18 20.71 7.93 -4.22
C GLU A 18 20.03 8.21 -5.56
N GLU A 19 19.73 7.17 -6.32
CA GLU A 19 18.86 7.23 -7.49
C GLU A 19 17.45 7.62 -7.04
N LYS A 20 17.00 8.82 -7.43
CA LYS A 20 15.65 9.33 -7.14
C LYS A 20 14.75 9.05 -8.34
N THR A 21 13.68 8.29 -8.12
CA THR A 21 12.64 8.07 -9.13
C THR A 21 11.62 9.20 -9.08
N PHE A 22 10.99 9.50 -10.22
CA PHE A 22 9.95 10.54 -10.31
C PHE A 22 8.73 10.24 -9.41
N THR A 23 8.40 8.96 -9.21
CA THR A 23 7.28 8.51 -8.37
C THR A 23 7.68 8.25 -6.91
N GLY A 24 8.96 8.42 -6.55
CA GLY A 24 9.44 8.06 -5.21
C GLY A 24 9.52 6.55 -4.90
N ASN A 25 9.20 5.67 -5.86
CA ASN A 25 9.35 4.23 -5.72
C ASN A 25 10.83 3.82 -5.55
N ARG A 26 11.12 2.93 -4.59
CA ARG A 26 12.46 2.40 -4.31
C ARG A 26 12.40 0.89 -4.04
N GLY A 27 12.80 0.08 -5.03
CA GLY A 27 12.76 -1.39 -4.90
C GLY A 27 11.33 -1.89 -4.64
N LEU A 28 11.12 -2.57 -3.50
CA LEU A 28 9.80 -3.03 -3.06
C LEU A 28 8.98 -1.98 -2.29
N GLN A 29 9.57 -0.82 -2.00
CA GLN A 29 8.88 0.32 -1.40
C GLN A 29 8.19 1.12 -2.51
N ILE A 30 6.89 0.87 -2.67
CA ILE A 30 6.05 1.51 -3.68
C ILE A 30 5.26 2.63 -2.98
N GLU A 31 5.15 3.78 -3.65
CA GLU A 31 4.24 4.84 -3.24
C GLU A 31 2.82 4.28 -3.14
N GLU A 32 2.20 4.48 -1.98
CA GLU A 32 0.86 3.98 -1.70
C GLU A 32 -0.05 5.20 -1.48
N PRO A 33 -1.01 5.45 -2.37
CA PRO A 33 -1.96 6.56 -2.26
C PRO A 33 -2.93 6.33 -1.09
N LEU A 34 -3.74 7.34 -0.78
CA LEU A 34 -4.78 7.20 0.22
C LEU A 34 -5.83 6.18 -0.25
N ILE A 35 -6.42 5.45 0.69
CA ILE A 35 -7.50 4.49 0.40
C ILE A 35 -8.69 5.14 -0.34
N PHE A 36 -8.92 6.43 -0.11
CA PHE A 36 -9.96 7.23 -0.78
C PHE A 36 -9.64 7.60 -2.24
N GLU A 37 -8.38 7.54 -2.65
CA GLU A 37 -7.93 7.86 -4.01
C GLU A 37 -7.96 6.64 -4.93
N THR A 38 -7.92 5.43 -4.35
CA THR A 38 -7.86 4.16 -5.10
C THR A 38 -9.12 3.33 -4.96
N GLY A 39 -9.78 3.36 -3.80
CA GLY A 39 -10.97 2.56 -3.57
C GLY A 39 -12.20 3.07 -4.33
N ARG A 40 -13.17 2.18 -4.52
CA ARG A 40 -14.37 2.41 -5.32
C ARG A 40 -15.63 2.10 -4.52
N GLU A 41 -16.71 2.84 -4.74
CA GLU A 41 -17.95 2.66 -3.95
C GLU A 41 -18.73 1.38 -4.30
N ASP A 42 -18.41 0.74 -5.43
CA ASP A 42 -19.12 -0.42 -5.99
C ASP A 42 -18.42 -1.77 -5.73
N VAL A 43 -17.31 -1.77 -4.98
CA VAL A 43 -16.51 -2.97 -4.71
C VAL A 43 -16.62 -3.39 -3.25
N THR A 44 -16.64 -4.71 -3.00
CA THR A 44 -16.49 -5.29 -1.67
C THR A 44 -15.36 -6.31 -1.67
N GLY A 45 -14.63 -6.39 -0.57
CA GLY A 45 -13.57 -7.38 -0.36
C GLY A 45 -14.04 -8.59 0.44
N VAL A 46 -15.32 -8.62 0.81
CA VAL A 46 -15.91 -9.67 1.64
C VAL A 46 -17.23 -10.13 1.04
N ASP A 47 -17.45 -11.44 1.10
CA ASP A 47 -18.70 -12.09 0.72
C ASP A 47 -19.60 -12.20 1.95
N LEU A 48 -20.30 -11.11 2.27
CA LEU A 48 -21.31 -11.11 3.32
C LEU A 48 -22.66 -11.58 2.76
N PRO A 49 -23.45 -12.35 3.52
CA PRO A 49 -24.79 -12.71 3.11
C PRO A 49 -25.68 -11.46 3.04
N GLU A 50 -26.67 -11.50 2.13
CA GLU A 50 -27.66 -10.43 2.02
C GLU A 50 -28.35 -10.20 3.39
N PRO A 51 -28.46 -8.95 3.85
CA PRO A 51 -29.11 -8.66 5.11
C PRO A 51 -30.59 -9.09 5.08
N PRO A 52 -31.14 -9.59 6.19
CA PRO A 52 -32.56 -9.93 6.25
C PRO A 52 -33.41 -8.68 6.05
N LYS A 53 -34.54 -8.82 5.35
CA LYS A 53 -35.52 -7.75 5.18
C LYS A 53 -36.17 -7.43 6.53
N ALA A 54 -35.66 -6.41 7.21
CA ALA A 54 -36.15 -5.93 8.50
C ALA A 54 -36.47 -4.43 8.44
N PRO A 55 -37.49 -3.95 9.17
CA PRO A 55 -37.77 -2.52 9.24
C PRO A 55 -36.60 -1.78 9.91
N SER A 56 -36.28 -0.60 9.37
CA SER A 56 -35.24 0.27 9.96
C SER A 56 -35.64 0.70 11.37
N ARG A 57 -34.74 0.48 12.32
CA ARG A 57 -34.90 0.92 13.71
C ARG A 57 -34.40 2.35 13.95
N LEU A 58 -33.91 3.03 12.91
CA LEU A 58 -33.31 4.36 13.01
C LEU A 58 -34.31 5.51 12.87
N GLY A 59 -35.54 5.24 12.38
CA GLY A 59 -36.57 6.26 12.25
C GLY A 59 -36.09 7.52 11.53
N SER A 60 -36.25 8.69 12.17
CA SER A 60 -35.80 9.99 11.67
C SER A 60 -34.28 10.17 11.58
N HIS A 61 -33.51 9.28 12.23
CA HIS A 61 -32.05 9.27 12.20
C HIS A 61 -31.48 8.39 11.09
N ALA A 62 -32.33 7.84 10.22
CA ALA A 62 -31.87 7.11 9.04
C ALA A 62 -31.00 8.00 8.14
N ARG A 63 -29.97 7.39 7.55
CA ARG A 63 -29.04 8.09 6.65
C ARG A 63 -29.78 8.59 5.41
N LYS A 64 -29.48 9.83 5.00
CA LYS A 64 -30.08 10.48 3.82
C LYS A 64 -29.20 10.45 2.56
N ALA A 65 -27.94 10.05 2.71
CA ALA A 65 -26.95 9.99 1.62
C ALA A 65 -26.14 8.69 1.72
N ALA A 66 -25.25 8.41 0.76
CA ALA A 66 -24.31 7.29 0.85
C ALA A 66 -23.31 7.49 2.00
N ILE A 67 -22.61 6.42 2.41
CA ILE A 67 -21.55 6.52 3.43
C ILE A 67 -20.31 7.21 2.86
N GLY A 68 -20.07 7.06 1.56
CA GLY A 68 -18.85 7.53 0.91
C GLY A 68 -17.61 6.78 1.39
N LEU A 69 -17.75 5.49 1.72
CA LEU A 69 -16.61 4.66 2.09
C LEU A 69 -16.06 3.95 0.85
N PRO A 70 -14.73 3.99 0.63
CA PRO A 70 -14.10 3.25 -0.45
C PRO A 70 -14.15 1.75 -0.17
N GLY A 71 -14.58 1.00 -1.16
CA GLY A 71 -14.48 -0.43 -1.23
C GLY A 71 -13.22 -0.89 -1.97
N LEU A 72 -12.64 -1.99 -1.52
CA LEU A 72 -11.53 -2.68 -2.18
C LEU A 72 -11.82 -4.18 -2.21
N THR A 73 -11.31 -4.88 -3.21
CA THR A 73 -11.24 -6.34 -3.18
C THR A 73 -10.28 -6.80 -2.07
N GLU A 74 -10.42 -8.04 -1.58
CA GLU A 74 -9.52 -8.61 -0.57
C GLU A 74 -8.01 -8.44 -0.90
N PRO A 75 -7.52 -8.81 -2.11
CA PRO A 75 -6.10 -8.65 -2.44
C PRO A 75 -5.66 -7.19 -2.54
N GLU A 76 -6.55 -6.27 -2.91
CA GLU A 76 -6.27 -4.83 -2.90
C GLU A 76 -6.13 -4.31 -1.47
N ALA A 77 -7.05 -4.68 -0.57
CA ALA A 77 -6.98 -4.32 0.84
C ALA A 77 -5.70 -4.84 1.51
N MET A 78 -5.35 -6.11 1.28
CA MET A 78 -4.10 -6.69 1.77
C MET A 78 -2.87 -5.92 1.28
N ARG A 79 -2.81 -5.60 -0.01
CA ARG A 79 -1.69 -4.86 -0.60
C ARG A 79 -1.55 -3.45 0.00
N HIS A 80 -2.68 -2.75 0.18
CA HIS A 80 -2.72 -1.41 0.74
C HIS A 80 -2.13 -1.39 2.16
N TYR A 81 -2.64 -2.24 3.05
CA TYR A 81 -2.21 -2.26 4.44
C TYR A 81 -0.80 -2.83 4.64
N VAL A 82 -0.36 -3.77 3.79
CA VAL A 82 1.03 -4.26 3.81
C VAL A 82 2.02 -3.18 3.39
N ARG A 83 1.69 -2.34 2.39
CA ARG A 83 2.55 -1.22 2.01
C ARG A 83 2.56 -0.12 3.06
N LEU A 84 1.41 0.14 3.68
CA LEU A 84 1.32 1.13 4.76
C LEU A 84 2.14 0.71 5.99
N SER A 85 2.14 -0.57 6.35
CA SER A 85 2.89 -1.06 7.51
C SER A 85 4.41 -0.91 7.37
N GLN A 86 4.94 -0.92 6.15
CA GLN A 86 6.37 -0.65 5.89
C GLN A 86 6.81 0.76 6.30
N LYS A 87 5.86 1.70 6.47
CA LYS A 87 6.10 3.08 6.89
C LYS A 87 5.99 3.27 8.40
N ASN A 88 5.59 2.24 9.15
CA ASN A 88 5.42 2.32 10.59
C ASN A 88 6.75 2.08 11.31
N TYR A 89 7.05 2.92 12.29
CA TYR A 89 8.18 2.77 13.19
C TYR A 89 7.66 2.65 14.62
N ALA A 90 8.19 1.68 15.38
CA ALA A 90 7.94 1.60 16.82
C ALA A 90 8.94 2.50 17.55
N ILE A 91 8.46 3.22 18.55
CA ILE A 91 9.30 3.92 19.52
C ILE A 91 9.19 3.10 20.81
N ASP A 92 10.33 2.66 21.34
CA ASP A 92 10.48 2.09 22.68
C ASP A 92 10.91 3.19 23.65
#